data_AF-A0A523AN39-F1
#
_entry.id   AF-A0A523AN39-F1
#
_cell.length_a   1.000
_cell.length_b   1.000
_cell.length_c   1.000
_cell.angle_alpha   90.00
_cell.angle_beta   90.00
_cell.angle_gamma   90.00
#
_symmetry.space_group_name_H-M   'P 1'
#
loop_
_entity.id
_entity.type
_entity.pdbx_description
1 polymer ?
#
loop_
_entity_poly.entity_id
_entity_poly.type
_entity_poly.pdbx_seq_one_letter_code
_entity_poly.pdbx_strand_id
1 'polypeptide(L)'
;MPFAWFFEEAVLVPVPRASLMQKDSLWPSLNIARALEKNGLGECRVLLRRVKPIRRSSLVPAERRPKPLEHYESMSVEKMLTVPTSVVLVDDILTRGHTFLGAA
;
A
#
# COMPACT_ATOMS: atom_id res chain seq x y z
N MET A 1 -21.61 7.85 -6.25
CA MET A 1 -21.22 6.64 -5.48
C MET A 1 -21.06 7.02 -4.02
N PRO A 2 -21.49 6.20 -3.05
CA PRO A 2 -21.09 6.38 -1.65
C PRO A 2 -19.57 6.50 -1.56
N PHE A 3 -19.07 7.38 -0.69
CA PHE A 3 -17.63 7.54 -0.39
C PHE A 3 -16.73 8.10 -1.53
N ALA A 4 -17.30 8.56 -2.65
CA ALA A 4 -16.53 9.14 -3.75
C ALA A 4 -15.67 10.35 -3.33
N TRP A 5 -16.11 11.10 -2.33
CA TRP A 5 -15.42 12.27 -1.79
C TRP A 5 -14.04 11.95 -1.19
N PHE A 6 -13.76 10.69 -0.77
CA PHE A 6 -12.41 10.31 -0.32
C PHE A 6 -11.38 10.34 -1.46
N PHE A 7 -11.84 10.31 -2.70
CA PHE A 7 -11.00 10.22 -3.89
C PHE A 7 -10.82 11.57 -4.60
N GLU A 8 -11.47 12.64 -4.11
CA GLU A 8 -11.31 13.99 -4.65
C GLU A 8 -9.86 14.45 -4.44
N GLU A 9 -9.15 14.66 -5.55
CA GLU A 9 -7.73 15.05 -5.59
C GLU A 9 -6.78 14.12 -4.80
N ALA A 10 -7.22 12.90 -4.50
CA ALA A 10 -6.45 11.96 -3.70
C ALA A 10 -5.38 11.25 -4.54
N VAL A 11 -4.19 11.09 -3.95
CA VAL A 11 -3.18 10.17 -4.48
C VAL A 11 -3.44 8.77 -3.93
N LEU A 12 -3.72 7.83 -4.82
CA LEU A 12 -3.84 6.41 -4.51
C LEU A 12 -2.44 5.79 -4.40
N VAL A 13 -2.09 5.34 -3.21
CA VAL A 13 -0.79 4.71 -2.93
C VAL A 13 -1.00 3.22 -2.68
N PRO A 14 -0.61 2.34 -3.62
CA PRO A 14 -0.72 0.91 -3.42
C PRO A 14 0.28 0.44 -2.36
N VAL A 15 -0.21 -0.28 -1.35
CA VAL A 15 0.63 -0.86 -0.31
C VAL A 15 1.51 -1.97 -0.92
N PRO A 16 2.84 -1.97 -0.69
CA PRO A 16 3.73 -2.94 -1.31
C PRO A 16 3.56 -4.34 -0.70
N ARG A 17 3.87 -5.37 -1.48
CA ARG A 17 3.83 -6.77 -1.04
C ARG A 17 4.81 -7.04 0.10
N ALA A 18 4.65 -8.17 0.79
CA ALA A 18 5.54 -8.61 1.87
C ALA A 18 6.96 -8.94 1.36
N SER A 19 7.09 -9.35 0.10
CA SER A 19 8.37 -9.58 -0.58
C SER A 19 8.91 -8.29 -1.20
N LEU A 20 10.21 -8.30 -1.53
CA LEU A 20 10.76 -7.30 -2.44
C LEU A 20 10.07 -7.41 -3.81
N MET A 21 9.82 -6.26 -4.43
CA MET A 21 9.20 -6.20 -5.75
C MET A 21 10.21 -6.65 -6.81
N GLN A 22 9.87 -7.69 -7.56
CA GLN A 22 10.63 -8.12 -8.73
C GLN A 22 9.96 -7.59 -10.00
N LYS A 23 10.75 -7.43 -11.06
CA LYS A 23 10.22 -7.15 -12.40
C LYS A 23 9.16 -8.21 -12.75
N ASP A 24 8.02 -7.76 -13.28
CA ASP A 24 6.91 -8.61 -13.72
C ASP A 24 6.20 -9.42 -12.61
N SER A 25 6.48 -9.15 -11.33
CA SER A 25 5.76 -9.79 -10.23
C SER A 25 4.36 -9.21 -10.02
N LEU A 26 3.42 -10.07 -9.61
CA LEU A 26 2.05 -9.65 -9.33
C LEU A 26 1.98 -8.71 -8.12
N TRP A 27 1.39 -7.53 -8.34
CA TRP A 27 1.10 -6.54 -7.31
C TRP A 27 -0.40 -6.19 -7.31
N PRO A 28 -1.24 -6.99 -6.62
CA PRO A 28 -2.69 -6.81 -6.66
C PRO A 28 -3.18 -5.41 -6.23
N SER A 29 -2.62 -4.84 -5.16
CA SER A 29 -3.00 -3.49 -4.71
C SER A 29 -2.68 -2.39 -5.74
N LEU A 30 -1.60 -2.53 -6.52
CA LEU A 30 -1.32 -1.65 -7.66
C LEU A 30 -2.34 -1.83 -8.79
N ASN A 31 -2.77 -3.07 -9.07
CA ASN A 31 -3.81 -3.32 -10.06
C ASN A 31 -5.15 -2.69 -9.65
N ILE A 32 -5.50 -2.76 -8.36
CA ILE A 32 -6.69 -2.12 -7.81
C ILE A 32 -6.58 -0.59 -7.92
N ALA A 33 -5.46 0.01 -7.48
CA ALA A 33 -5.26 1.45 -7.56
C ALA A 33 -5.36 1.98 -9.01
N ARG A 34 -4.77 1.26 -9.97
CA ARG A 34 -4.91 1.59 -11.40
C ARG A 34 -6.33 1.41 -11.93
N ALA A 35 -7.07 0.42 -11.43
CA ALA A 35 -8.47 0.25 -11.82
C ALA A 35 -9.34 1.40 -11.28
N LEU A 36 -9.09 1.88 -10.07
CA LEU A 36 -9.76 3.05 -9.49
C LEU A 36 -9.47 4.32 -10.31
N GLU A 37 -8.19 4.58 -10.61
CA GLU A 37 -7.76 5.70 -11.45
C GLU A 37 -8.45 5.68 -12.83
N LYS A 38 -8.51 4.50 -13.49
CA LYS A 38 -9.22 4.32 -14.77
C LYS A 38 -10.72 4.62 -14.70
N ASN A 39 -11.31 4.57 -13.51
CA ASN A 39 -12.71 4.93 -13.27
C ASN A 39 -12.86 6.39 -12.76
N GLY A 40 -11.81 7.20 -12.86
CA GLY A 40 -11.83 8.61 -12.46
C GLY A 40 -11.74 8.84 -10.95
N LEU A 41 -11.26 7.85 -10.18
CA LEU A 41 -11.11 7.96 -8.72
C LEU A 41 -9.63 8.11 -8.36
N GLY A 42 -9.22 9.34 -8.04
CA GLY A 42 -7.84 9.67 -7.64
C GLY A 42 -6.77 9.41 -8.70
N GLU A 43 -5.51 9.68 -8.34
CA GLU A 43 -4.34 9.44 -9.19
C GLU A 43 -3.46 8.34 -8.59
N CYS A 44 -3.12 7.31 -9.35
CA CYS A 44 -2.31 6.19 -8.87
C CYS A 44 -0.82 6.52 -8.90
N ARG A 45 -0.17 6.59 -7.73
CA ARG A 45 1.28 6.78 -7.62
C ARG A 45 1.93 5.72 -6.72
N VAL A 46 3.00 5.10 -7.21
CA VAL A 46 3.82 4.18 -6.40
C VAL A 46 4.78 5.00 -5.55
N LEU A 47 4.32 5.39 -4.36
CA LEU A 47 5.09 6.21 -3.41
C LEU A 47 5.70 5.40 -2.26
N LEU A 48 5.28 4.15 -2.08
CA LEU A 48 5.72 3.29 -0.99
C LEU A 48 6.34 2.01 -1.57
N ARG A 49 7.57 1.71 -1.17
CA ARG A 49 8.28 0.49 -1.59
C ARG A 49 8.69 -0.35 -0.40
N ARG A 50 8.72 -1.67 -0.60
CA ARG A 50 9.35 -2.61 0.33
C ARG A 50 10.85 -2.63 0.06
N VAL A 51 11.65 -2.22 1.04
CA VAL A 51 13.13 -2.26 0.96
C VAL A 51 13.71 -3.45 1.71
N LYS A 52 12.95 -4.04 2.63
CA LYS A 52 13.31 -5.26 3.34
C LYS A 52 12.15 -6.26 3.27
N PRO A 53 12.37 -7.54 2.90
CA PRO A 53 11.30 -8.52 2.91
C PRO A 53 10.87 -8.82 4.35
N ILE A 54 9.58 -9.09 4.53
CA ILE A 54 9.00 -9.51 5.82
C ILE A 54 8.22 -10.80 5.64
N ARG A 55 7.94 -11.49 6.75
CA ARG A 55 7.14 -12.71 6.72
C ARG A 55 5.71 -12.39 6.31
N ARG A 56 5.13 -13.17 5.41
CA ARG A 56 3.72 -13.02 5.05
C ARG A 56 2.86 -13.48 6.23
N SER A 57 2.01 -12.61 6.77
CA SER A 57 1.16 -12.89 7.93
C SER A 57 0.26 -14.12 7.79
N SER A 58 -0.11 -14.48 6.56
CA SER A 58 -0.91 -15.67 6.24
C SER A 58 -0.13 -16.99 6.30
N LEU A 59 1.21 -16.94 6.30
CA LEU A 59 2.09 -18.10 6.28
C LEU A 59 2.72 -18.37 7.65
N VAL A 60 2.40 -17.59 8.68
CA VAL A 60 3.01 -17.70 10.00
C VAL A 60 1.97 -17.71 11.12
N PRO A 61 2.24 -18.39 12.25
CA PRO A 61 1.42 -18.34 13.46
C PRO A 61 1.20 -16.91 13.95
N ALA A 62 0.11 -16.68 14.69
CA ALA A 62 -0.32 -15.35 15.12
C ALA A 62 0.77 -14.59 15.92
N GLU A 63 1.55 -15.32 16.71
CA GLU A 63 2.62 -14.81 17.58
C GLU A 63 3.83 -14.33 16.79
N ARG A 64 4.01 -14.84 15.57
CA ARG A 64 5.14 -14.53 14.67
C ARG A 64 4.75 -13.63 13.50
N ARG A 65 3.50 -13.16 13.44
CA ARG A 65 3.06 -12.20 12.43
C ARG A 65 3.82 -10.88 12.61
N PRO A 66 4.20 -10.21 11.51
CA PRO A 66 4.81 -8.89 11.61
C PRO A 66 3.94 -7.90 12.38
N LYS A 67 4.60 -7.11 13.21
CA LYS A 67 4.00 -6.00 13.96
C LYS A 67 4.03 -4.72 13.11
N PRO A 68 3.23 -3.69 13.43
CA PRO A 68 3.24 -2.43 12.70
C PRO A 68 4.65 -1.82 12.53
N LEU A 69 5.48 -1.86 13.58
CA LEU A 69 6.85 -1.35 13.53
C LEU A 69 7.71 -2.09 12.49
N GLU A 70 7.61 -3.42 12.41
CA GLU A 70 8.33 -4.20 11.40
C GLU A 70 7.86 -3.86 9.98
N HIS A 71 6.57 -3.58 9.80
CA HIS A 71 6.06 -3.06 8.53
C HIS A 71 6.67 -1.70 8.20
N TYR A 72 6.64 -0.73 9.14
CA TYR A 72 7.22 0.60 8.98
C TYR A 72 8.71 0.56 8.60
N GLU A 73 9.52 -0.16 9.38
CA GLU A 73 10.97 -0.28 9.16
C GLU A 73 11.34 -1.01 7.85
N SER A 74 10.39 -1.75 7.26
CA SER A 74 10.62 -2.48 6.02
C SER A 74 10.21 -1.72 4.76
N MET A 75 9.57 -0.57 4.91
CA MET A 75 9.12 0.28 3.81
C MET A 75 9.96 1.56 3.70
N SER A 76 9.98 2.12 2.50
CA SER A 76 10.53 3.45 2.26
C SER A 76 9.56 4.26 1.41
N VAL A 77 9.53 5.57 1.67
CA VAL A 77 8.80 6.53 0.85
C VAL A 77 9.71 7.00 -0.29
N GLU A 78 9.18 6.98 -1.52
CA GLU A 78 9.87 7.51 -2.70
C GLU A 78 10.03 9.03 -2.58
N LYS A 79 11.14 9.55 -3.11
CA LYS A 79 11.36 11.00 -3.12
C LYS A 79 10.32 11.66 -4.03
N MET A 80 9.55 12.58 -3.46
CA MET A 80 8.52 13.34 -4.19
C MET A 80 9.00 14.77 -4.44
N LEU A 81 8.68 15.29 -5.63
CA LEU A 81 8.86 16.72 -5.94
C LEU A 81 7.77 17.58 -5.29
N THR A 82 6.58 17.01 -5.12
CA THR A 82 5.42 17.67 -4.50
C THR A 82 4.75 16.71 -3.54
N VAL A 83 4.49 17.16 -2.32
CA VAL A 83 3.83 16.36 -1.29
C VAL A 83 2.32 16.40 -1.53
N PRO A 84 1.64 15.25 -1.67
CA PRO A 84 0.19 15.23 -1.80
C PRO A 84 -0.49 15.66 -0.50
N THR A 85 -1.60 16.38 -0.62
CA THR A 85 -2.43 16.84 0.51
C THR A 85 -3.40 15.77 0.99
N SER A 86 -3.79 14.84 0.10
CA SER A 86 -4.68 13.72 0.38
C SER A 86 -4.09 12.42 -0.17
N VAL A 87 -4.01 11.41 0.68
CA VAL A 87 -3.47 10.08 0.34
C VAL A 87 -4.46 9.01 0.75
N VAL A 88 -4.73 8.10 -0.18
CA VAL A 88 -5.51 6.89 0.07
C VAL A 88 -4.59 5.69 -0.12
N LEU A 89 -4.34 4.96 0.97
CA LEU A 89 -3.63 3.69 0.91
C LEU A 89 -4.56 2.61 0.34
N VAL A 90 -4.08 1.87 -0.66
CA VAL A 90 -4.84 0.83 -1.35
C VAL A 90 -4.23 -0.54 -1.07
N ASP A 91 -5.05 -1.50 -0.67
CA ASP A 91 -4.62 -2.89 -0.48
C ASP A 91 -5.67 -3.88 -1.02
N ASP A 92 -5.27 -5.13 -1.28
CA ASP A 92 -6.17 -6.19 -1.75
C ASP A 92 -6.99 -6.82 -0.61
N ILE A 93 -6.38 -6.95 0.58
CA ILE A 93 -7.00 -7.61 1.73
C ILE A 93 -6.59 -6.91 3.03
N LEU A 94 -7.56 -6.39 3.78
CA LEU A 94 -7.35 -5.88 5.13
C LEU A 94 -7.69 -6.96 6.16
N THR A 95 -6.74 -7.23 7.08
CA THR A 95 -6.95 -8.16 8.21
C THR A 95 -6.94 -7.42 9.54
N ARG A 96 -5.85 -7.48 10.32
CA ARG A 96 -5.68 -6.74 11.59
C ARG A 96 -5.20 -5.30 11.38
N GLY A 97 -5.06 -4.84 10.14
CA GLY A 97 -4.60 -3.49 9.83
C GLY A 97 -3.11 -3.19 10.11
N HIS A 98 -2.31 -4.13 10.63
CA HIS A 98 -0.90 -3.86 10.96
C HIS A 98 -0.06 -3.35 9.78
N THR A 99 -0.33 -3.84 8.58
CA THR A 99 0.37 -3.38 7.37
C THR A 99 0.04 -1.92 7.06
N PHE A 100 -1.22 -1.50 7.22
CA PHE A 100 -1.64 -0.11 7.06
C PHE A 100 -1.07 0.79 8.16
N LEU A 101 -1.05 0.34 9.41
CA LEU A 101 -0.44 1.08 10.52
C LEU A 101 1.07 1.32 10.33
N GLY A 102 1.77 0.43 9.61
CA GLY A 102 3.17 0.66 9.24
C GLY A 102 3.35 1.40 7.92
N ALA A 103 2.30 1.57 7.13
CA ALA A 103 2.34 2.24 5.82
C ALA A 103 1.91 3.72 5.89
N ALA A 104 1.07 4.07 6.87
CA ALA A 104 0.63 5.44 7.17
C ALA A 104 1.63 6.17 8.06
#